data_AF-A0A7S1UX75-F1
#
_entry.id   AF-A0A7S1UX75-F1
#
_cell.length_a   1.000
_cell.length_b   1.000
_cell.length_c   1.000
_cell.angle_alpha   90.00
_cell.angle_beta   90.00
_cell.angle_gamma   90.00
#
_symmetry.space_group_name_H-M   'P 1'
#
loop_
_entity.id
_entity.type
_entity.pdbx_description
1 polymer ?
#
loop_
_entity_poly.entity_id
_entity_poly.type
_entity_poly.pdbx_seq_one_letter_code
_entity_poly.pdbx_strand_id
1 'polypeptide(L)'
;KKKDDNEESSKIITTRYSLADAVYGQAEVDTSSGIVNLWLGANVMLEYTYEEAIAFLDEKLRIAKKEEEDSSKDLVFTRNQIITCEVNISRTYNWDVRRKREQKEVDAINK
;
A
#
# COMPACT_ATOMS: atom_id res chain seq x y z
N LYS A 1 20.45 45.74 9.03
CA LYS A 1 19.12 46.16 8.51
C LYS A 1 19.18 46.16 6.98
N LYS A 2 18.90 45.03 6.35
CA LYS A 2 18.38 44.98 4.98
C LYS A 2 17.03 44.29 5.10
N LYS A 3 16.01 45.01 4.68
CA LYS A 3 14.61 44.60 4.69
C LYS A 3 14.47 43.41 3.75
N ASP A 4 13.96 42.30 4.27
CA ASP A 4 13.29 41.30 3.46
C ASP A 4 11.91 41.88 3.13
N ASP A 5 11.91 42.74 2.11
CA ASP A 5 10.68 43.28 1.55
C ASP A 5 9.98 42.16 0.76
N ASN A 6 8.74 41.95 1.17
CA ASN A 6 7.72 41.09 0.61
C ASN A 6 7.52 41.37 -0.91
N GLU A 7 8.03 40.50 -1.78
CA GLU A 7 7.75 40.54 -3.23
C GLU A 7 7.23 39.18 -3.72
N GLU A 8 5.90 39.11 -3.71
CA GLU A 8 5.01 38.19 -4.42
C GLU A 8 5.27 38.33 -5.94
N SER A 9 6.41 37.81 -6.41
CA SER A 9 6.87 37.91 -7.79
C SER A 9 6.74 36.56 -8.49
N SER A 10 6.05 36.56 -9.64
CA SER A 10 5.93 35.45 -10.57
C SER A 10 7.30 34.87 -10.93
N LYS A 11 7.74 33.82 -10.22
CA LYS A 11 8.99 33.14 -10.51
C LYS A 11 8.74 32.17 -11.64
N ILE A 12 9.02 32.63 -12.85
CA ILE A 12 9.18 31.77 -14.01
C ILE A 12 10.33 30.81 -13.69
N ILE A 13 10.05 29.51 -13.66
CA ILE A 13 11.02 28.45 -13.40
C ILE A 13 11.40 27.82 -14.73
N THR A 14 12.67 27.87 -15.08
CA THR A 14 13.20 27.08 -16.19
C THR A 14 13.40 25.64 -15.73
N THR A 15 12.69 24.70 -16.33
CA THR A 15 12.79 23.26 -16.02
C THR A 15 12.99 22.43 -17.29
N ARG A 16 13.47 21.21 -17.11
CA ARG A 16 13.55 20.20 -18.17
C ARG A 16 12.48 19.14 -17.91
N TYR A 17 11.56 18.98 -18.85
CA TYR A 17 10.49 18.00 -18.77
C TYR A 17 10.73 16.85 -19.76
N SER A 18 10.27 15.66 -19.39
CA SER A 18 10.43 14.46 -20.23
C SER A 18 9.38 14.44 -21.33
N LEU A 19 9.80 14.34 -22.60
CA LEU A 19 8.92 14.16 -23.76
C LEU A 19 8.77 12.68 -24.12
N ALA A 20 9.88 11.95 -24.02
CA ALA A 20 9.99 10.51 -24.23
C ALA A 20 11.17 9.98 -23.41
N ASP A 21 11.34 8.66 -23.38
CA ASP A 21 12.49 8.07 -22.67
C ASP A 21 13.81 8.61 -23.26
N ALA A 22 14.70 9.06 -22.37
CA ALA A 22 15.95 9.78 -22.68
C ALA A 22 15.85 11.10 -23.49
N VAL A 23 14.64 11.63 -23.77
CA VAL A 23 14.45 12.90 -24.50
C VAL A 23 13.81 13.95 -23.60
N TYR A 24 14.54 15.03 -23.35
CA TYR A 24 14.11 16.13 -22.47
C TYR A 24 13.99 17.44 -23.25
N GLY A 25 12.87 18.15 -23.04
CA GLY A 25 12.66 19.50 -23.52
C GLY A 25 12.90 20.52 -22.41
N GLN A 26 13.40 21.71 -22.75
CA GLN A 26 13.50 22.83 -21.81
C GLN A 26 12.25 23.70 -21.94
N ALA A 27 11.63 24.05 -20.82
CA ALA A 27 10.49 24.95 -20.77
C ALA A 27 10.65 25.95 -19.62
N GLU A 28 10.06 27.12 -19.81
CA GLU A 28 9.85 28.12 -18.77
C GLU A 28 8.42 28.00 -18.27
N VAL A 29 8.25 27.72 -16.98
CA VAL A 29 6.96 27.49 -16.34
C VAL A 29 6.65 28.67 -15.44
N ASP A 30 5.54 29.35 -15.70
CA ASP A 30 5.04 30.37 -14.79
C ASP A 30 4.29 29.71 -13.63
N THR A 31 4.77 29.96 -12.41
CA THR A 31 4.19 29.42 -11.17
C THR A 31 3.14 30.32 -10.54
N SER A 32 2.88 31.48 -11.14
CA SER A 32 1.93 32.49 -10.63
C SER A 32 0.47 32.01 -10.58
N SER A 33 0.12 31.03 -11.41
CA SER A 33 -1.26 30.53 -11.57
C SER A 33 -1.75 29.70 -10.38
N GLY A 34 -0.85 29.15 -9.55
CA GLY A 34 -1.23 28.44 -8.33
C GLY A 34 -1.94 27.09 -8.54
N ILE A 35 -2.02 26.61 -9.79
CA ILE A 35 -2.79 25.43 -10.19
C ILE A 35 -1.90 24.31 -10.74
N VAL A 36 -2.34 23.07 -10.52
CA VAL A 36 -1.70 21.85 -11.03
C VAL A 36 -2.75 20.90 -11.59
N ASN A 37 -2.34 20.11 -12.59
CA ASN A 37 -3.19 19.08 -13.17
C ASN A 37 -2.75 17.71 -12.66
N LEU A 38 -3.66 17.01 -11.97
CA LEU A 38 -3.43 15.66 -11.45
C LEU A 38 -4.15 14.63 -12.31
N TRP A 39 -3.44 13.55 -12.63
CA TRP A 39 -4.00 12.38 -13.31
C TRP A 39 -4.57 11.40 -12.29
N LEU A 40 -5.88 11.17 -12.34
CA LEU A 40 -6.59 10.32 -11.38
C LEU A 40 -6.78 8.87 -11.86
N GLY A 41 -6.39 8.58 -13.11
CA GLY A 41 -6.64 7.30 -13.76
C GLY A 41 -7.93 7.31 -14.58
N ALA A 42 -8.27 6.16 -15.19
CA ALA A 42 -9.45 5.99 -16.04
C ALA A 42 -9.60 7.06 -17.15
N ASN A 43 -8.48 7.55 -17.69
CA ASN A 43 -8.43 8.64 -18.68
C ASN A 43 -8.96 10.00 -18.18
N VAL A 44 -8.91 10.25 -16.86
CA VAL A 44 -9.37 11.49 -16.24
C VAL A 44 -8.21 12.27 -15.62
N MET A 45 -8.13 13.55 -15.97
CA MET A 45 -7.25 14.56 -15.39
C MET A 45 -8.10 15.69 -14.83
N LEU A 46 -7.76 16.20 -13.64
CA LEU A 46 -8.44 17.34 -13.01
C LEU A 46 -7.44 18.39 -12.57
N GLU A 47 -7.87 19.64 -12.63
CA GLU A 47 -7.14 20.81 -12.15
C GLU A 47 -7.42 21.00 -10.65
N TYR A 48 -6.38 21.31 -9.89
CA TYR A 48 -6.42 21.58 -8.45
C TYR A 48 -5.54 22.78 -8.12
N THR A 49 -5.90 23.52 -7.08
CA THR A 49 -4.95 24.46 -6.47
C THR A 49 -3.83 23.72 -5.73
N TYR A 50 -2.69 24.38 -5.48
CA TYR A 50 -1.59 23.75 -4.74
C TYR A 50 -2.02 23.20 -3.37
N GLU A 51 -2.85 23.94 -2.64
CA GLU A 51 -3.31 23.54 -1.30
C GLU A 51 -4.19 22.28 -1.37
N GLU A 52 -5.14 22.24 -2.30
CA GLU A 52 -6.00 21.08 -2.51
C GLU A 52 -5.21 19.86 -3.00
N ALA A 53 -4.26 20.07 -3.90
CA ALA A 53 -3.43 19.00 -4.44
C ALA A 53 -2.56 18.37 -3.34
N ILE A 54 -1.94 19.17 -2.47
CA ILE A 54 -1.14 18.69 -1.35
C ILE A 54 -2.02 17.91 -0.38
N ALA A 55 -3.15 18.49 0.06
CA ALA A 55 -4.07 17.83 0.96
C ALA A 55 -4.61 16.50 0.39
N PHE A 56 -4.91 16.47 -0.91
CA PHE A 56 -5.35 15.27 -1.61
C PHE A 56 -4.27 14.19 -1.64
N LEU A 57 -3.04 14.55 -2.01
CA LEU A 57 -1.92 13.62 -2.08
C LEU A 57 -1.53 13.07 -0.70
N ASP A 58 -1.55 13.92 0.33
CA ASP A 58 -1.27 13.51 1.71
C ASP A 58 -2.32 12.53 2.24
N GLU A 59 -3.60 12.79 1.96
CA GLU A 59 -4.67 11.87 2.34
C GLU A 59 -4.54 10.53 1.61
N LYS A 60 -4.24 10.55 0.30
CA LYS A 60 -3.97 9.31 -0.46
C LYS A 60 -2.75 8.55 0.05
N LEU A 61 -1.69 9.24 0.41
CA LEU A 61 -0.50 8.64 1.01
C LEU A 61 -0.83 7.99 2.35
N ARG A 62 -1.62 8.65 3.19
CA ARG A 62 -2.06 8.12 4.48
C ARG A 62 -2.90 6.86 4.33
N ILE A 63 -3.86 6.87 3.40
CA ILE A 63 -4.71 5.71 3.09
C ILE A 63 -3.83 4.55 2.59
N ALA A 64 -2.94 4.79 1.61
CA ALA A 64 -2.09 3.75 1.04
C ALA A 64 -1.18 3.10 2.11
N LYS A 65 -0.58 3.89 3.01
CA LYS A 65 0.24 3.37 4.12
C LYS A 65 -0.58 2.53 5.10
N LYS A 66 -1.82 2.95 5.38
CA LYS A 66 -2.72 2.17 6.24
C LYS A 66 -3.10 0.86 5.57
N GLU A 67 -3.46 0.88 4.29
CA GLU A 67 -3.79 -0.31 3.51
C GLU A 67 -2.60 -1.28 3.42
N GLU A 68 -1.37 -0.78 3.30
CA GLU A 68 -0.15 -1.58 3.37
C GLU A 68 -0.03 -2.28 4.73
N GLU A 69 -0.20 -1.55 5.82
CA GLU A 69 -0.09 -2.08 7.18
C GLU A 69 -1.17 -3.13 7.45
N ASP A 70 -2.42 -2.85 7.07
CA ASP A 70 -3.55 -3.76 7.24
C ASP A 70 -3.35 -5.03 6.40
N SER A 71 -2.92 -4.91 5.15
CA SER A 71 -2.59 -6.06 4.29
C SER A 71 -1.46 -6.92 4.86
N SER A 72 -0.45 -6.30 5.47
CA SER A 72 0.65 -7.00 6.12
C SER A 72 0.18 -7.79 7.34
N LYS A 73 -0.70 -7.20 8.18
CA LYS A 73 -1.33 -7.88 9.32
C LYS A 73 -2.16 -9.07 8.87
N ASP A 74 -2.97 -8.91 7.84
CA ASP A 74 -3.82 -9.98 7.29
C ASP A 74 -3.00 -11.15 6.74
N LEU A 75 -1.84 -10.85 6.14
CA LEU A 75 -0.92 -11.87 5.66
C LEU A 75 -0.30 -12.67 6.82
N VAL A 76 0.08 -11.99 7.90
CA VAL A 76 0.57 -12.65 9.12
C VAL A 76 -0.53 -13.48 9.78
N PHE A 77 -1.75 -12.94 9.87
CA PHE A 77 -2.89 -13.67 10.39
C PHE A 77 -3.16 -14.95 9.59
N THR A 78 -3.22 -14.84 8.27
CA THR A 78 -3.44 -15.98 7.36
C THR A 78 -2.35 -17.05 7.53
N ARG A 79 -1.09 -16.64 7.64
CA ARG A 79 0.03 -17.56 7.93
C ARG A 79 -0.18 -18.32 9.24
N ASN A 80 -0.58 -17.63 10.30
CA ASN A 80 -0.83 -18.25 11.61
C ASN A 80 -2.03 -19.21 11.57
N GLN A 81 -3.06 -18.90 10.78
CA GLN A 81 -4.19 -19.80 10.56
C GLN A 81 -3.76 -21.09 9.85
N ILE A 82 -2.91 -20.98 8.82
CA ILE A 82 -2.34 -22.15 8.14
C ILE A 82 -1.59 -23.05 9.13
N ILE A 83 -0.65 -22.48 9.90
CA ILE A 83 0.16 -23.23 10.87
C ILE A 83 -0.74 -23.93 11.91
N THR A 84 -1.75 -23.21 12.43
CA THR A 84 -2.69 -23.76 13.42
C THR A 84 -3.51 -24.91 12.83
N CYS A 85 -3.97 -24.75 11.59
CA CYS A 85 -4.70 -25.79 10.86
C CYS A 85 -3.82 -27.04 10.68
N GLU A 86 -2.57 -26.89 10.25
CA GLU A 86 -1.63 -28.01 10.07
C GLU A 86 -1.38 -28.79 11.37
N VAL A 87 -1.21 -28.08 12.49
CA VAL A 87 -1.04 -28.72 13.80
C VAL A 87 -2.32 -29.45 14.21
N ASN A 88 -3.50 -28.86 13.99
CA ASN A 88 -4.77 -29.49 14.32
C ASN A 88 -5.04 -30.74 13.47
N ILE A 89 -4.72 -30.71 12.17
CA ILE A 89 -4.78 -31.90 11.30
C ILE A 89 -3.90 -33.00 11.86
N SER A 90 -2.66 -32.67 12.24
CA SER A 90 -1.71 -33.63 12.83
C SER A 90 -2.20 -34.22 14.15
N ARG A 91 -2.80 -33.39 15.03
CA ARG A 91 -3.39 -33.85 16.29
C ARG A 91 -4.57 -34.79 16.07
N THR A 92 -5.48 -34.45 15.16
CA THR A 92 -6.62 -35.29 14.81
C THR A 92 -6.18 -36.63 14.25
N TYR A 93 -5.16 -36.63 13.37
CA TYR A 93 -4.58 -37.86 12.85
C TYR A 93 -3.98 -38.73 13.96
N ASN A 94 -3.18 -38.14 14.85
CA ASN A 94 -2.58 -38.86 15.97
C ASN A 94 -3.64 -39.45 16.92
N TRP A 95 -4.71 -38.71 17.18
CA TRP A 95 -5.83 -39.20 17.98
C TRP A 95 -6.54 -40.38 17.31
N ASP A 96 -6.83 -40.30 16.01
CA ASP A 96 -7.47 -41.41 15.26
C ASP A 96 -6.58 -42.68 15.25
N VAL A 97 -5.27 -42.53 15.08
CA VAL A 97 -4.32 -43.66 15.17
C VAL A 97 -4.33 -44.31 16.55
N ARG A 98 -4.30 -43.51 17.63
CA ARG A 98 -4.35 -44.04 19.01
C ARG A 98 -5.65 -44.80 19.27
N ARG A 99 -6.79 -44.20 18.91
CA ARG A 99 -8.11 -44.83 19.06
C ARG A 99 -8.20 -46.16 18.31
N LYS A 100 -7.68 -46.23 17.08
CA LYS A 100 -7.66 -47.47 16.28
C LYS A 100 -6.75 -48.54 16.87
N ARG A 101 -5.65 -48.16 17.54
CA ARG A 101 -4.77 -49.12 18.25
C ARG A 101 -5.47 -49.68 19.49
N GLU A 102 -6.06 -48.81 20.30
CA GLU A 102 -6.82 -49.19 21.50
C GLU A 102 -7.97 -50.15 21.14
N GLN A 103 -8.72 -49.86 20.07
CA GLN A 103 -9.79 -50.76 19.60
C GLN A 103 -9.26 -52.15 19.22
N LYS A 104 -8.12 -52.21 18.50
CA LYS A 104 -7.51 -53.49 18.12
C LYS A 104 -7.00 -54.28 19.32
N GLU A 105 -6.47 -53.63 20.35
CA GLU A 105 -6.05 -54.29 21.59
C GLU A 105 -7.25 -54.86 22.36
N VAL A 106 -8.34 -54.10 22.47
CA VAL A 106 -9.60 -54.58 23.07
C VAL A 106 -10.17 -55.76 22.29
N ASP A 107 -10.18 -55.69 20.96
CA ASP A 107 -10.67 -56.78 20.11
C ASP A 107 -9.77 -58.04 20.22
N ALA A 108 -8.48 -57.88 20.49
CA ALA A 108 -7.55 -58.99 20.71
C ALA A 108 -7.68 -59.64 22.10
N ILE A 109 -8.04 -58.87 23.13
CA ILE A 109 -8.31 -59.39 24.49
C ILE A 109 -9.64 -60.15 24.55
N ASN A 110 -10.63 -59.72 23.76
CA ASN A 110 -11.97 -60.33 23.74
C ASN A 110 -12.06 -61.60 22.87
N LYS A 111 -10.96 -62.05 22.27
CA LYS A 111 -10.89 -63.18 21.34
C LYS A 111 -10.08 -64.33 21.94
#